data_AF-A0A0J8RA69-F1
#
_entry.id   AF-A0A0J8RA69-F1
#
_cell.length_a   1.000
_cell.length_b   1.000
_cell.length_c   1.000
_cell.angle_alpha   90.00
_cell.angle_beta   90.00
_cell.angle_gamma   90.00
#
_symmetry.space_group_name_H-M   'P 1'
#
loop_
_entity.id
_entity.type
_entity.pdbx_description
1 polymer ?
#
loop_
_entity_poly.entity_id
_entity_poly.type
_entity_poly.pdbx_seq_one_letter_code
_entity_poly.pdbx_strand_id
1 'polypeptide(L)'
;MSSAVSTAAHHLVKRAVSEMPRAIRMVRQPNSPSGDTDGDGKPQGSPMALFILATTTFAFLLVLGIISYTLGMIVPTLAIVEDPQPAAYVSIDSVDDDGRPKTLPGADSEHLVQKGPITTKIRTTLKHLRARGGFWAPFRGMAVFLLYVFSRSILVNLFSFGASYSHLLTRSLATIAAEVALTAISLTWVHTVISEPSANARPFWRRIPAYRIWRKVVPAVALQSVASQICFLIPLYLGWALLSGRQL
;
A
#
# COMPACT_ATOMS: atom_id res chain seq x y z
N MET A 1 7.94 -57.41 -15.72
CA MET A 1 8.52 -56.14 -15.24
C MET A 1 7.74 -55.49 -14.08
N SER A 2 6.50 -55.90 -13.76
CA SER A 2 5.68 -55.30 -12.69
C SER A 2 6.02 -55.74 -11.25
N SER A 3 6.52 -56.98 -11.05
CA SER A 3 6.81 -57.51 -9.72
C SER A 3 8.01 -56.86 -9.03
N ALA A 4 9.09 -56.57 -9.78
CA ALA A 4 10.32 -55.99 -9.23
C ALA A 4 10.10 -54.56 -8.66
N VAL A 5 9.23 -53.78 -9.30
CA VAL A 5 8.89 -52.42 -8.86
C VAL A 5 8.07 -52.46 -7.57
N SER A 6 7.14 -53.41 -7.45
CA SER A 6 6.33 -53.59 -6.23
C SER A 6 7.19 -54.03 -5.04
N THR A 7 8.14 -54.94 -5.25
CA THR A 7 9.07 -55.36 -4.20
C THR A 7 9.99 -54.22 -3.78
N ALA A 8 10.51 -53.42 -4.72
CA ALA A 8 11.32 -52.25 -4.42
C ALA A 8 10.54 -51.19 -3.62
N ALA A 9 9.29 -50.91 -4.00
CA ALA A 9 8.42 -49.99 -3.29
C ALA A 9 8.13 -50.46 -1.85
N HIS A 10 7.84 -51.75 -1.67
CA HIS A 10 7.60 -52.33 -0.35
C HIS A 10 8.84 -52.27 0.55
N HIS A 11 10.04 -52.48 -0.01
CA HIS A 11 11.30 -52.34 0.73
C HIS A 11 11.62 -50.89 1.11
N LEU A 12 11.30 -49.91 0.25
CA LEU A 12 11.49 -48.49 0.54
C LEU A 12 10.53 -48.01 1.63
N VAL A 13 9.26 -48.41 1.59
CA VAL A 13 8.28 -48.08 2.64
C VAL A 13 8.68 -48.71 3.96
N LYS A 14 9.11 -49.97 3.97
CA LYS A 14 9.56 -50.64 5.20
C LYS A 14 10.83 -49.98 5.79
N ARG A 15 11.75 -49.50 4.95
CA ARG A 15 12.91 -48.71 5.40
C ARG A 15 12.51 -47.34 5.95
N ALA A 16 11.62 -46.62 5.27
CA ALA A 16 11.15 -45.32 5.74
C ALA A 16 10.46 -45.42 7.10
N VAL A 17 9.60 -46.42 7.29
CA VAL A 17 8.87 -46.64 8.55
C VAL A 17 9.80 -47.08 9.69
N SER A 18 10.87 -47.81 9.41
CA SER A 18 11.81 -48.29 10.45
C SER A 18 12.83 -47.24 10.89
N GLU A 19 13.20 -46.29 10.03
CA GLU A 19 14.13 -45.21 10.37
C GLU A 19 13.44 -43.97 10.97
N MET A 20 12.13 -43.81 10.74
CA MET A 20 11.35 -42.69 11.27
C MET A 20 11.40 -42.56 12.81
N PRO A 21 11.34 -43.64 13.61
CA PRO A 21 11.47 -43.53 15.07
C PRO A 21 12.85 -43.03 15.53
N ARG A 22 13.92 -43.30 14.77
CA ARG A 22 15.28 -42.85 15.09
C ARG A 22 15.48 -41.39 14.71
N ALA A 23 15.01 -40.97 13.54
CA ALA A 23 15.02 -39.58 13.12
C ALA A 23 14.18 -38.68 14.05
N ILE A 24 12.99 -39.17 14.45
CA ILE A 24 12.15 -38.45 15.42
C ILE A 24 12.82 -38.38 16.80
N ARG A 25 13.54 -39.43 17.24
CA ARG A 25 14.31 -39.39 18.50
C ARG A 25 15.51 -38.44 18.44
N MET A 26 16.19 -38.32 17.30
CA MET A 26 17.27 -37.34 17.12
C MET A 26 16.76 -35.89 17.13
N VAL A 27 15.62 -35.62 16.49
CA VAL A 27 14.98 -34.29 16.54
C VAL A 27 14.36 -33.99 17.91
N ARG A 28 13.92 -35.03 18.64
CA ARG A 28 13.41 -34.96 20.02
C ARG A 28 14.49 -35.21 21.07
N GLN A 29 15.77 -35.03 20.76
CA GLN A 29 16.80 -35.01 21.80
C GLN A 29 17.05 -33.56 22.20
N PRO A 30 16.43 -33.04 23.27
CA PRO A 30 16.86 -31.78 23.84
C PRO A 30 18.29 -31.99 24.34
N ASN A 31 19.20 -31.12 23.90
CA ASN A 31 20.50 -30.95 24.54
C ASN A 31 20.25 -30.90 26.05
N SER A 32 20.73 -31.90 26.78
CA SER A 32 20.64 -31.93 28.25
C SER A 32 21.92 -31.31 28.80
N PRO A 33 21.95 -30.03 29.20
CA PRO A 33 22.88 -29.60 30.22
C PRO A 33 22.36 -30.18 31.54
N SER A 34 23.15 -31.02 32.16
CA SER A 34 22.96 -31.45 33.55
C SER A 34 23.00 -30.22 34.47
N GLY A 35 21.84 -29.87 35.04
CA GLY A 35 21.73 -28.83 36.06
C GLY A 35 20.29 -28.36 36.22
N ASP A 36 19.69 -28.67 37.37
CA ASP A 36 18.37 -28.23 37.83
C ASP A 36 18.07 -26.75 37.54
N THR A 37 16.86 -26.47 37.02
CA THR A 37 15.99 -25.43 37.58
C THR A 37 14.54 -25.66 37.15
N ASP A 38 13.69 -25.73 38.15
CA ASP A 38 12.24 -25.78 38.17
C ASP A 38 11.62 -24.48 37.60
N GLY A 39 10.43 -24.57 36.97
CA GLY A 39 9.50 -23.44 36.80
C GLY A 39 9.20 -22.90 35.38
N ASP A 40 7.91 -22.97 35.02
CA ASP A 40 7.17 -22.23 33.99
C ASP A 40 7.70 -22.27 32.53
N GLY A 41 7.36 -23.37 31.84
CA GLY A 41 7.61 -23.57 30.41
C GLY A 41 6.72 -22.71 29.50
N LYS A 42 6.90 -21.39 29.52
CA LYS A 42 6.57 -20.56 28.36
C LYS A 42 7.63 -20.83 27.29
N PRO A 43 7.26 -21.10 26.02
CA PRO A 43 8.24 -21.24 24.96
C PRO A 43 9.01 -19.93 24.79
N GLN A 44 10.18 -19.84 25.41
CA GLN A 44 11.11 -18.73 25.24
C GLN A 44 11.68 -18.85 23.83
N GLY A 45 11.02 -18.19 22.87
CA GLY A 45 11.60 -18.01 21.55
C GLY A 45 12.96 -17.33 21.70
N SER A 46 13.99 -17.88 21.03
CA SER A 46 15.33 -17.27 21.06
C SER A 46 15.23 -15.78 20.71
N PRO A 47 15.79 -14.87 21.52
CA PRO A 47 15.67 -13.42 21.29
C PRO A 47 16.24 -13.01 19.93
N MET A 48 17.25 -13.74 19.43
CA MET A 48 17.80 -13.56 18.09
C MET A 48 16.81 -13.97 16.99
N ALA A 49 16.10 -15.08 17.16
CA ALA A 49 15.08 -15.51 16.21
C ALA A 49 13.92 -14.49 16.15
N LEU A 50 13.51 -13.96 17.30
CA LEU A 50 12.49 -12.91 17.36
C LEU A 50 12.96 -11.61 16.69
N PHE A 51 14.23 -11.21 16.89
CA PHE A 51 14.79 -10.03 16.24
C PHE A 51 14.85 -10.16 14.72
N ILE A 52 15.33 -11.30 14.22
CA ILE A 52 15.39 -11.59 12.77
C ILE A 52 13.98 -11.60 12.19
N LEU A 53 13.04 -12.27 12.85
CA LEU A 53 11.65 -12.32 12.41
C LEU A 53 11.02 -10.92 12.40
N ALA A 54 11.15 -10.16 13.49
CA ALA A 54 10.60 -8.82 13.60
C ALA A 54 11.18 -7.88 12.53
N THR A 55 12.49 -7.94 12.30
CA THR A 55 13.16 -7.13 11.28
C THR A 55 12.74 -7.53 9.88
N THR A 56 12.63 -8.83 9.59
CA THR A 56 12.18 -9.34 8.29
C THR A 56 10.73 -8.96 8.02
N THR A 57 9.84 -9.15 9.00
CA THR A 57 8.43 -8.73 8.91
C THR A 57 8.31 -7.24 8.71
N PHE A 58 9.07 -6.43 9.46
CA PHE A 58 9.07 -4.98 9.29
C PHE A 58 9.55 -4.54 7.90
N ALA A 59 10.66 -5.10 7.41
CA ALA A 59 11.17 -4.82 6.08
C ALA A 59 10.16 -5.21 4.99
N PHE A 60 9.52 -6.37 5.14
CA PHE A 60 8.47 -6.83 4.23
C PHE A 60 7.26 -5.88 4.20
N LEU A 61 6.76 -5.48 5.37
CA LEU A 61 5.66 -4.52 5.49
C LEU A 61 6.03 -3.15 4.93
N LEU A 62 7.28 -2.72 5.11
CA LEU A 62 7.78 -1.46 4.55
C LEU A 62 7.78 -1.52 3.02
N VAL A 63 8.26 -2.61 2.42
CA VAL A 63 8.22 -2.81 0.96
C VAL A 63 6.79 -2.83 0.44
N LEU A 64 5.90 -3.60 1.07
CA LEU A 64 4.48 -3.61 0.72
C LEU A 64 3.84 -2.21 0.85
N GLY A 65 4.20 -1.46 1.90
CA GLY A 65 3.74 -0.10 2.13
C GLY A 65 4.19 0.85 1.02
N ILE A 66 5.45 0.77 0.59
CA ILE A 66 5.97 1.57 -0.52
C ILE A 66 5.25 1.23 -1.83
N ILE A 67 5.05 -0.07 -2.11
CA ILE A 67 4.34 -0.51 -3.31
C ILE A 67 2.88 -0.02 -3.28
N SER A 68 2.19 -0.20 -2.16
CA SER A 68 0.81 0.25 -1.98
C SER A 68 0.70 1.77 -2.08
N TYR A 69 1.66 2.51 -1.56
CA TYR A 69 1.67 3.97 -1.66
C TYR A 69 1.89 4.44 -3.11
N THR A 70 2.88 3.87 -3.79
CA THR A 70 3.22 4.29 -5.16
C THR A 70 2.16 3.85 -6.17
N LEU A 71 1.80 2.57 -6.16
CA LEU A 71 0.86 2.00 -7.14
C LEU A 71 -0.60 2.18 -6.75
N GLY A 72 -0.92 2.16 -5.46
CA GLY A 72 -2.30 2.25 -4.98
C GLY A 72 -2.78 3.69 -4.74
N MET A 73 -1.88 4.64 -4.52
CA MET A 73 -2.26 6.03 -4.18
C MET A 73 -1.73 7.04 -5.20
N ILE A 74 -0.42 7.05 -5.48
CA ILE A 74 0.17 8.08 -6.36
C ILE A 74 -0.25 7.91 -7.81
N VAL A 75 -0.04 6.72 -8.40
CA VAL A 75 -0.35 6.49 -9.82
C VAL A 75 -1.82 6.75 -10.13
N PRO A 76 -2.80 6.27 -9.33
CA PRO A 76 -4.21 6.59 -9.54
C PRO A 76 -4.53 8.08 -9.39
N THR A 77 -3.93 8.77 -8.41
CA THR A 77 -4.13 10.22 -8.23
C THR A 77 -3.64 11.00 -9.44
N LEU A 78 -2.50 10.61 -10.02
CA LEU A 78 -1.98 11.23 -11.24
C LEU A 78 -2.83 10.89 -12.46
N ALA A 79 -3.33 9.66 -12.56
CA ALA A 79 -4.19 9.22 -13.66
C ALA A 79 -5.53 9.95 -13.66
N ILE A 80 -6.10 10.25 -12.49
CA ILE A 80 -7.36 11.01 -12.37
C ILE A 80 -7.23 12.45 -12.88
N VAL A 81 -6.04 13.05 -12.76
CA VAL A 81 -5.78 14.45 -13.13
C VAL A 81 -5.18 14.56 -14.53
N GLU A 82 -4.80 13.44 -15.14
CA GLU A 82 -4.26 13.41 -16.48
C GLU A 82 -5.35 13.60 -17.53
N ASP A 83 -5.07 14.44 -18.53
CA ASP A 83 -5.96 14.64 -19.67
C ASP A 83 -5.85 13.45 -20.64
N PRO A 84 -6.96 12.73 -20.95
CA PRO A 84 -6.96 11.63 -21.91
C PRO A 84 -6.64 12.07 -23.34
N GLN A 85 -6.89 13.34 -23.67
CA GLN A 85 -6.63 13.92 -24.98
C GLN A 85 -5.79 15.19 -24.83
N PRO A 86 -4.47 15.07 -24.59
CA PRO A 86 -3.62 16.24 -24.48
C PRO A 86 -3.68 17.02 -25.80
N ALA A 87 -4.18 18.25 -25.74
CA ALA A 87 -4.18 19.14 -26.89
C ALA A 87 -2.75 19.18 -27.45
N ALA A 88 -2.59 18.97 -28.76
CA ALA A 88 -1.30 19.04 -29.44
C ALA A 88 -0.69 20.40 -29.12
N TYR A 89 0.30 20.41 -28.23
CA TYR A 89 0.94 21.63 -27.80
C TYR A 89 1.74 22.14 -28.98
N VAL A 90 1.22 23.15 -29.69
CA VAL A 90 2.02 23.90 -30.67
C VAL A 90 3.05 24.64 -29.84
N SER A 91 4.29 24.16 -29.88
CA SER A 91 5.43 24.87 -29.32
C SER A 91 5.43 26.29 -29.88
N ILE A 92 5.38 27.31 -29.04
CA ILE A 92 5.37 28.72 -29.47
C ILE A 92 6.61 29.05 -30.31
N ASP A 93 7.69 28.27 -30.18
CA ASP A 93 8.91 28.35 -31.01
C ASP A 93 8.72 27.92 -32.48
N SER A 94 7.54 27.41 -32.87
CA SER A 94 7.25 27.07 -34.27
C SER A 94 6.67 28.22 -35.08
N VAL A 95 6.48 29.40 -34.49
CA VAL A 95 5.91 30.59 -35.15
C VAL A 95 6.94 31.71 -35.11
N ASP A 96 7.42 32.15 -36.27
CA ASP A 96 8.27 33.35 -36.33
C ASP A 96 7.44 34.62 -35.97
N ASP A 97 8.11 35.73 -35.65
CA ASP A 97 7.52 37.03 -35.22
C ASP A 97 6.42 37.57 -36.17
N ASP A 98 6.39 37.07 -37.41
CA ASP A 98 5.41 37.39 -38.45
C ASP A 98 4.19 36.45 -38.50
N GLY A 99 4.02 35.55 -37.54
CA GLY A 99 2.87 34.64 -37.45
C GLY A 99 2.88 33.47 -38.45
N ARG A 100 4.02 33.17 -39.09
CA ARG A 100 4.17 32.07 -40.05
C ARG A 100 4.85 30.84 -39.43
N PRO A 101 4.40 29.61 -39.74
CA PRO A 101 5.04 28.41 -39.25
C PRO A 101 6.44 28.25 -39.84
N LYS A 102 7.44 28.03 -38.99
CA LYS A 102 8.84 27.91 -39.36
C LYS A 102 9.10 26.54 -40.01
N THR A 103 9.24 26.51 -41.34
CA THR A 103 9.57 25.27 -42.07
C THR A 103 11.07 24.96 -41.91
N LEU A 104 11.43 24.26 -40.83
CA LEU A 104 12.77 23.70 -40.64
C LEU A 104 12.91 22.45 -41.53
N PRO A 105 13.87 22.39 -42.48
CA PRO A 105 14.09 21.20 -43.29
C PRO A 105 14.77 20.16 -42.39
N GLY A 106 14.00 19.15 -41.98
CA GLY A 106 14.45 18.10 -41.07
C GLY A 106 13.79 18.10 -39.70
N ALA A 107 12.77 18.94 -39.45
CA ALA A 107 11.87 18.75 -38.32
C ALA A 107 10.89 17.62 -38.66
N ASP A 108 11.33 16.40 -38.36
CA ASP A 108 10.52 15.22 -38.14
C ASP A 108 9.13 15.61 -37.60
N SER A 109 8.11 15.25 -38.38
CA SER A 109 6.69 15.31 -38.03
C SER A 109 6.33 14.51 -36.75
N GLU A 110 7.32 14.04 -35.99
CA GLU A 110 7.18 13.38 -34.69
C GLU A 110 6.78 14.33 -33.56
N HIS A 111 6.96 15.65 -33.72
CA HIS A 111 6.54 16.62 -32.69
C HIS A 111 5.02 16.87 -32.63
N LEU A 112 4.24 16.36 -33.58
CA LEU A 112 2.78 16.40 -33.57
C LEU A 112 2.13 15.07 -33.15
N VAL A 113 2.93 14.08 -32.73
CA VAL A 113 2.38 12.84 -32.19
C VAL A 113 1.71 13.17 -30.87
N GLN A 114 0.38 13.14 -30.86
CA GLN A 114 -0.44 13.14 -29.65
C GLN A 114 0.18 12.15 -28.66
N LYS A 115 0.90 12.69 -27.67
CA LYS A 115 1.57 11.86 -26.69
C LYS A 115 0.48 11.39 -25.74
N GLY A 116 -0.07 10.21 -26.00
CA GLY A 116 -1.13 9.63 -25.19
C GLY A 116 -0.76 9.61 -23.69
N PRO A 117 -1.76 9.43 -22.82
CA PRO A 117 -1.60 9.60 -21.38
C PRO A 117 -0.35 8.87 -20.84
N ILE A 118 0.51 9.60 -20.13
CA ILE A 118 1.75 9.12 -19.51
C ILE A 118 1.43 7.99 -18.52
N THR A 119 0.23 7.98 -17.93
CA THR A 119 -0.24 6.93 -17.02
C THR A 119 -0.68 5.63 -17.69
N THR A 120 -0.66 5.53 -19.03
CA THR A 120 -1.03 4.30 -19.76
C THR A 120 -0.18 3.09 -19.34
N LYS A 121 1.08 3.30 -18.97
CA LYS A 121 1.96 2.25 -18.44
C LYS A 121 2.58 2.70 -17.12
N ILE A 122 2.39 1.92 -16.06
CA ILE A 122 2.97 2.20 -14.73
C ILE A 122 4.49 2.45 -14.81
N ARG A 123 5.19 1.68 -15.63
CA ARG A 123 6.64 1.83 -15.85
C ARG A 123 7.00 3.17 -16.52
N THR A 124 6.18 3.65 -17.46
CA THR A 124 6.40 4.95 -18.11
C THR A 124 6.11 6.09 -17.14
N THR A 125 5.05 5.97 -16.32
CA THR A 125 4.75 6.94 -15.26
C THR A 125 5.92 7.06 -14.29
N LEU A 126 6.43 5.95 -13.77
CA LEU A 126 7.51 5.97 -12.79
C LEU A 126 8.83 6.47 -13.37
N LYS A 127 9.15 6.08 -14.61
CA LYS A 127 10.32 6.60 -15.34
C LYS A 127 10.19 8.10 -15.59
N HIS A 128 9.00 8.59 -15.96
CA HIS A 128 8.73 10.00 -16.19
C HIS A 128 8.84 10.81 -14.89
N LEU A 129 8.25 10.33 -13.79
CA LEU A 129 8.37 10.94 -12.47
C LEU A 129 9.83 11.04 -12.02
N ARG A 130 10.60 9.97 -12.20
CA ARG A 130 12.03 9.95 -11.85
C ARG A 130 12.86 10.88 -12.74
N ALA A 131 12.52 11.01 -14.01
CA ALA A 131 13.17 11.94 -14.93
C ALA A 131 12.88 13.41 -14.58
N ARG A 132 11.66 13.74 -14.14
CA ARG A 132 11.24 15.13 -13.85
C ARG A 132 11.55 15.61 -12.42
N GLY A 133 11.72 14.70 -11.45
CA GLY A 133 11.89 15.06 -10.04
C GLY A 133 12.96 14.29 -9.27
N GLY A 134 13.79 13.49 -9.95
CA GLY A 134 14.85 12.69 -9.33
C GLY A 134 14.37 11.41 -8.64
N PHE A 135 15.29 10.74 -7.92
CA PHE A 135 15.03 9.45 -7.28
C PHE A 135 13.91 9.49 -6.21
N TRP A 136 13.75 10.64 -5.54
CA TRP A 136 12.74 10.85 -4.49
C TRP A 136 11.40 11.39 -5.01
N ALA A 137 11.26 11.62 -6.32
CA ALA A 137 10.02 12.07 -6.93
C ALA A 137 8.79 11.20 -6.59
N PRO A 138 8.86 9.85 -6.58
CA PRO A 138 7.71 9.02 -6.20
C PRO A 138 7.42 9.00 -4.69
N PHE A 139 8.30 9.55 -3.84
CA PHE A 139 8.07 9.65 -2.39
C PHE A 139 7.54 11.04 -1.97
N ARG A 140 7.15 11.86 -2.94
CA ARG A 140 6.48 13.14 -2.69
C ARG A 140 5.20 12.93 -1.91
N GLY A 141 4.98 13.78 -0.90
CA GLY A 141 3.82 13.68 -0.03
C GLY A 141 3.91 12.58 1.04
N MET A 142 4.96 11.74 1.06
CA MET A 142 5.08 10.64 2.03
C MET A 142 5.01 11.13 3.49
N ALA A 143 5.65 12.26 3.82
CA ALA A 143 5.58 12.83 5.16
C ALA A 143 4.15 13.25 5.56
N VAL A 144 3.41 13.87 4.64
CA VAL A 144 2.00 14.26 4.87
C VAL A 144 1.11 13.02 4.95
N PHE A 145 1.38 12.00 4.14
CA PHE A 145 0.70 10.71 4.19
C PHE A 145 0.91 10.00 5.52
N LEU A 146 2.15 9.92 6.00
CA LEU A 146 2.46 9.34 7.30
C LEU A 146 1.75 10.10 8.42
N LEU A 147 1.81 11.44 8.40
CA LEU A 147 1.07 12.28 9.35
C LEU A 147 -0.44 11.97 9.32
N TYR A 148 -1.03 11.84 8.13
CA TYR A 148 -2.42 11.45 7.95
C TYR A 148 -2.70 10.06 8.56
N VAL A 149 -1.91 9.04 8.24
CA VAL A 149 -2.09 7.66 8.74
C VAL A 149 -1.97 7.58 10.26
N PHE A 150 -0.98 8.25 10.84
CA PHE A 150 -0.80 8.30 12.29
C PHE A 150 -1.96 9.03 12.97
N SER A 151 -2.32 10.21 12.46
CA SER A 151 -3.42 11.01 13.02
C SER A 151 -4.75 10.27 12.92
N ARG A 152 -5.02 9.59 11.80
CA ARG A 152 -6.22 8.77 11.62
C ARG A 152 -6.25 7.64 12.64
N SER A 153 -5.13 6.94 12.83
CA SER A 153 -5.05 5.84 13.80
C SER A 153 -5.32 6.31 15.23
N ILE A 154 -4.77 7.46 15.62
CA ILE A 154 -5.00 8.08 16.93
C ILE A 154 -6.48 8.45 17.08
N LEU A 155 -7.07 9.18 16.13
CA LEU A 155 -8.47 9.61 16.21
C LEU A 155 -9.45 8.44 16.24
N VAL A 156 -9.23 7.41 15.44
CA VAL A 156 -10.09 6.22 15.43
C VAL A 156 -10.05 5.50 16.77
N ASN A 157 -8.86 5.34 17.36
CA ASN A 157 -8.74 4.73 18.68
C ASN A 157 -9.36 5.60 19.77
N LEU A 158 -9.21 6.92 19.69
CA LEU A 158 -9.82 7.85 20.63
C LEU A 158 -11.36 7.81 20.55
N PHE A 159 -11.94 7.83 19.35
CA PHE A 159 -13.39 7.76 19.14
C PHE A 159 -13.99 6.39 19.44
N SER A 160 -13.20 5.32 19.37
CA SER A 160 -13.64 3.96 19.71
C SER A 160 -13.45 3.63 21.20
N PHE A 161 -12.80 4.49 21.97
CA PHE A 161 -12.47 4.25 23.37
C PHE A 161 -13.76 4.17 24.22
N GLY A 162 -13.98 3.02 24.88
CA GLY A 162 -15.13 2.81 25.77
C GLY A 162 -16.40 2.22 25.14
N ALA A 163 -16.39 1.87 23.84
CA ALA A 163 -17.55 1.29 23.18
C ALA A 163 -17.69 -0.22 23.43
N SER A 164 -18.73 -0.62 24.18
CA SER A 164 -18.94 -2.01 24.60
C SER A 164 -19.89 -2.83 23.71
N TYR A 165 -20.79 -2.20 22.94
CA TYR A 165 -21.95 -2.92 22.37
C TYR A 165 -21.85 -3.36 20.89
N SER A 166 -20.88 -2.84 20.10
CA SER A 166 -20.56 -3.39 18.75
C SER A 166 -19.21 -2.87 18.25
N HIS A 167 -18.13 -3.57 18.61
CA HIS A 167 -16.76 -3.13 18.31
C HIS A 167 -16.52 -2.83 16.81
N LEU A 168 -17.24 -3.50 15.90
CA LEU A 168 -17.12 -3.28 14.45
C LEU A 168 -17.86 -2.03 13.97
N LEU A 169 -19.15 -1.86 14.34
CA LEU A 169 -19.93 -0.71 13.89
C LEU A 169 -19.42 0.58 14.52
N THR A 170 -19.14 0.58 15.82
CA THR A 170 -18.59 1.77 16.47
C THR A 170 -17.24 2.16 15.88
N ARG A 171 -16.37 1.19 15.58
CA ARG A 171 -15.11 1.46 14.89
C ARG A 171 -15.33 1.99 13.47
N SER A 172 -16.35 1.52 12.76
CA SER A 172 -16.68 2.05 11.45
C SER A 172 -17.17 3.50 11.49
N LEU A 173 -18.05 3.86 12.43
CA LEU A 173 -18.43 5.26 12.62
C LEU A 173 -17.24 6.13 13.03
N ALA A 174 -16.38 5.63 13.93
CA ALA A 174 -15.17 6.31 14.35
C ALA A 174 -14.21 6.58 13.18
N THR A 175 -14.05 5.62 12.26
CA THR A 175 -13.24 5.84 11.04
C THR A 175 -13.81 6.89 10.12
N ILE A 176 -15.14 6.92 9.91
CA ILE A 176 -15.78 7.95 9.08
C ILE A 176 -15.57 9.33 9.72
N ALA A 177 -15.79 9.45 11.04
CA ALA A 177 -15.58 10.68 11.77
C ALA A 177 -14.11 11.16 11.69
N ALA A 178 -13.15 10.25 11.84
CA ALA A 178 -11.72 10.56 11.73
C ALA A 178 -11.33 11.01 10.31
N GLU A 179 -11.85 10.36 9.27
CA GLU A 179 -11.59 10.74 7.87
C GLU A 179 -12.17 12.11 7.53
N VAL A 180 -13.40 12.39 7.99
CA VAL A 180 -14.02 13.71 7.83
C VAL A 180 -13.20 14.79 8.54
N ALA A 181 -12.76 14.54 9.77
CA ALA A 181 -11.92 15.49 10.52
C ALA A 181 -10.57 15.76 9.83
N LEU A 182 -9.96 14.71 9.25
CA LEU A 182 -8.65 14.79 8.59
C LEU A 182 -8.70 15.18 7.11
N THR A 183 -9.89 15.54 6.59
CA THR A 183 -10.09 15.94 5.18
C THR A 183 -9.12 17.05 4.74
N ALA A 184 -8.78 17.99 5.64
CA ALA A 184 -7.84 19.05 5.30
C ALA A 184 -6.43 18.50 5.01
N ILE A 185 -5.97 17.51 5.77
CA ILE A 185 -4.65 16.90 5.62
C ILE A 185 -4.62 15.99 4.38
N SER A 186 -5.68 15.21 4.12
CA SER A 186 -5.76 14.39 2.93
C SER A 186 -5.77 15.24 1.65
N LEU A 187 -6.47 16.37 1.65
CA LEU A 187 -6.45 17.33 0.55
C LEU A 187 -5.04 17.95 0.36
N THR A 188 -4.36 18.31 1.45
CA THR A 188 -2.95 18.77 1.37
C THR A 188 -2.02 17.70 0.79
N TRP A 189 -2.24 16.42 1.11
CA TRP A 189 -1.49 15.32 0.51
C TRP A 189 -1.71 15.26 -1.01
N VAL A 190 -2.97 15.28 -1.48
CA VAL A 190 -3.30 15.27 -2.92
C VAL A 190 -2.65 16.45 -3.64
N HIS A 191 -2.78 17.66 -3.10
CA HIS A 191 -2.13 18.84 -3.68
C HIS A 191 -0.60 18.74 -3.72
N THR A 192 0.01 18.07 -2.74
CA THR A 192 1.45 17.85 -2.72
C THR A 192 1.88 16.84 -3.79
N VAL A 193 1.08 15.80 -4.03
CA VAL A 193 1.34 14.79 -5.07
C VAL A 193 1.21 15.39 -6.47
N ILE A 194 0.19 16.23 -6.71
CA ILE A 194 -0.06 16.84 -8.02
C ILE A 194 0.91 18.00 -8.31
N SER A 195 1.37 18.74 -7.29
CA SER A 195 2.19 19.93 -7.50
C SER A 195 3.54 19.63 -8.16
N GLU A 196 3.94 20.50 -9.09
CA GLU A 196 5.21 20.39 -9.81
C GLU A 196 6.44 20.48 -8.89
N PRO A 197 7.57 19.85 -9.27
CA PRO A 197 8.83 19.86 -8.53
C PRO A 197 9.31 21.23 -8.03
N SER A 198 9.17 22.25 -8.88
CA SER A 198 9.68 23.59 -8.62
C SER A 198 8.97 24.29 -7.45
N ALA A 199 7.71 23.94 -7.19
CA ALA A 199 6.91 24.55 -6.13
C ALA A 199 7.22 24.03 -4.71
N ASN A 200 8.10 23.03 -4.57
CA ASN A 200 8.38 22.33 -3.29
C ASN A 200 9.31 23.07 -2.32
N ALA A 201 9.61 24.35 -2.55
CA ALA A 201 10.30 25.19 -1.57
C ALA A 201 9.44 25.60 -0.36
N ARG A 202 8.11 25.37 -0.38
CA ARG A 202 7.19 25.76 0.71
C ARG A 202 6.81 24.57 1.61
N PRO A 203 6.89 24.71 2.95
CA PRO A 203 6.53 23.63 3.87
C PRO A 203 5.05 23.27 3.78
N PHE A 204 4.74 21.98 3.97
CA PHE A 204 3.39 21.43 3.81
C PHE A 204 2.34 22.03 4.77
N TRP A 205 2.74 22.44 5.98
CA TRP A 205 1.86 23.10 6.95
C TRP A 205 1.24 24.41 6.43
N ARG A 206 1.93 25.10 5.52
CA ARG A 206 1.45 26.33 4.89
C ARG A 206 0.49 26.08 3.72
N ARG A 207 0.27 24.81 3.36
CA ARG A 207 -0.63 24.35 2.30
C ARG A 207 -1.94 23.76 2.84
N ILE A 208 -2.19 23.85 4.15
CA ILE A 208 -3.44 23.39 4.74
C ILE A 208 -4.58 24.31 4.27
N PRO A 209 -5.61 23.76 3.62
CA PRO A 209 -6.70 24.55 3.03
C PRO A 209 -7.48 25.28 4.13
N ALA A 210 -7.91 26.51 3.81
CA ALA A 210 -8.78 27.28 4.70
C ALA A 210 -10.12 26.56 4.94
N TYR A 211 -10.72 26.77 6.11
CA TYR A 211 -11.98 26.15 6.54
C TYR A 211 -13.12 26.26 5.51
N ARG A 212 -13.16 27.36 4.74
CA ARG A 212 -14.15 27.58 3.67
C ARG A 212 -14.06 26.57 2.53
N ILE A 213 -12.84 26.11 2.18
CA ILE A 213 -12.62 25.08 1.17
C ILE A 213 -12.93 23.71 1.75
N TRP A 214 -12.53 23.47 3.00
CA TRP A 214 -12.83 22.24 3.74
C TRP A 214 -14.34 21.92 3.70
N ARG A 215 -15.21 22.89 4.03
CA ARG A 215 -16.68 22.70 4.00
C ARG A 215 -17.23 22.23 2.64
N LYS A 216 -16.56 22.57 1.53
CA LYS A 216 -16.98 22.16 0.18
C LYS A 216 -16.56 20.73 -0.16
N VAL A 217 -15.46 20.25 0.43
CA VAL A 217 -14.83 18.95 0.11
C VAL A 217 -15.28 17.85 1.07
N VAL A 218 -15.60 18.20 2.31
CA VAL A 218 -16.12 17.28 3.33
C VAL A 218 -17.25 16.36 2.85
N PRO A 219 -18.32 16.81 2.15
CA PRO A 219 -19.38 15.91 1.74
C PRO A 219 -18.91 14.82 0.78
N ALA A 220 -17.97 15.15 -0.11
CA ALA A 220 -17.37 14.16 -1.03
C ALA A 220 -16.53 13.13 -0.26
N VAL A 221 -15.72 13.59 0.70
CA VAL A 221 -14.91 12.69 1.53
C VAL A 221 -15.79 11.83 2.43
N ALA A 222 -16.83 12.38 3.05
CA ALA A 222 -17.77 11.62 3.85
C ALA A 222 -18.45 10.51 3.04
N LEU A 223 -18.88 10.81 1.81
CA LEU A 223 -19.46 9.81 0.91
C LEU A 223 -18.46 8.71 0.55
N GLN A 224 -17.21 9.08 0.23
CA GLN A 224 -16.14 8.13 -0.04
C GLN A 224 -15.85 7.23 1.17
N SER A 225 -15.80 7.81 2.37
CA SER A 225 -15.58 7.08 3.63
C SER A 225 -16.68 6.07 3.89
N VAL A 226 -17.94 6.47 3.73
CA VAL A 226 -19.11 5.59 3.89
C VAL A 226 -19.05 4.45 2.87
N ALA A 227 -18.80 4.76 1.58
CA ALA A 227 -18.68 3.74 0.54
C ALA A 227 -17.55 2.75 0.84
N SER A 228 -16.39 3.24 1.28
CA SER A 228 -15.25 2.39 1.65
C SER A 228 -15.59 1.46 2.81
N GLN A 229 -16.32 1.96 3.81
CA GLN A 229 -16.75 1.15 4.94
C GLN A 229 -17.80 0.12 4.58
N ILE A 230 -18.69 0.42 3.66
CA ILE A 230 -19.63 -0.57 3.11
C ILE A 230 -18.86 -1.67 2.37
N CYS A 231 -17.89 -1.31 1.51
CA CYS A 231 -17.04 -2.27 0.81
C CYS A 231 -16.22 -3.16 1.76
N PHE A 232 -15.87 -2.67 2.95
CA PHE A 232 -15.18 -3.46 3.96
C PHE A 232 -16.13 -4.35 4.78
N LEU A 233 -17.30 -3.82 5.16
CA LEU A 233 -18.26 -4.53 6.00
C LEU A 233 -18.96 -5.67 5.25
N ILE A 234 -19.30 -5.50 3.96
CA ILE A 234 -20.03 -6.53 3.19
C ILE A 234 -19.26 -7.86 3.15
N PRO A 235 -17.99 -7.93 2.71
CA PRO A 235 -17.25 -9.18 2.68
C PRO A 235 -17.02 -9.76 4.08
N LEU A 236 -16.86 -8.89 5.09
CA LEU A 236 -16.66 -9.31 6.47
C LEU A 236 -17.92 -9.97 7.04
N TYR A 237 -19.09 -9.37 6.83
CA TYR A 237 -20.37 -9.94 7.23
C TYR A 237 -20.69 -11.21 6.44
N LEU A 238 -20.38 -11.24 5.14
CA LEU A 238 -20.57 -12.44 4.31
C LEU A 238 -19.67 -13.60 4.80
N GLY A 239 -18.40 -13.31 5.08
CA GLY A 239 -17.47 -14.30 5.65
C GLY A 239 -17.91 -14.78 7.02
N TRP A 240 -18.37 -13.87 7.88
CA TRP A 240 -18.91 -14.22 9.20
C TRP A 240 -20.19 -15.08 9.09
N ALA A 241 -21.11 -14.72 8.19
CA ALA A 241 -22.33 -15.49 7.94
C ALA A 241 -22.03 -16.90 7.40
N LEU A 242 -21.07 -17.04 6.48
CA LEU A 242 -20.63 -18.34 5.96
C LEU A 242 -19.97 -19.21 7.04
N LEU A 243 -19.19 -18.62 7.95
CA LEU A 243 -18.57 -19.35 9.06
C LEU A 243 -19.60 -19.79 10.10
N SER A 244 -20.55 -18.91 10.44
CA SER A 244 -21.63 -19.20 11.39
C SER A 244 -22.61 -20.24 10.83
N GLY A 245 -22.89 -20.20 9.53
CA GLY A 245 -23.74 -21.18 8.84
C GLY A 245 -23.11 -22.57 8.68
N ARG A 246 -21.78 -22.72 8.87
CA ARG A 246 -21.08 -24.02 8.82
C ARG A 246 -21.07 -24.77 10.17
N GLN A 247 -21.56 -24.13 11.23
CA GLN A 247 -21.56 -24.65 12.61
C GLN A 247 -22.95 -25.18 13.04
N LEU A 248 -23.94 -25.16 12.14
CA LEU A 248 -25.29 -25.71 12.29
C LEU A 248 -25.47 -26.87 11.31
#